data_AF-A0A5D0RBX0-F1
#
_entry.id   AF-A0A5D0RBX0-F1
#
_cell.length_a   1.000
_cell.length_b   1.000
_cell.length_c   1.000
_cell.angle_alpha   90.00
_cell.angle_beta   90.00
_cell.angle_gamma   90.00
#
_symmetry.space_group_name_H-M   'P 1'
#
loop_
_entity.id
_entity.type
_entity.pdbx_description
1 polymer ?
#
loop_
_entity_poly.entity_id
_entity_poly.type
_entity_poly.pdbx_seq_one_letter_code
_entity_poly.pdbx_strand_id
1 'polypeptide(L)'
;MSIELIIGLASIAVSSLIGVFGGILTYRFNNNSKTHFAQTEKIESDRMMKELFKEFNGRYDKINNKLDKISKMSVKKWEGQKEEKKVIRYGIVMDFFNICAEEHFWHKEGRINGNIWGSWEKGMNDIYNRSEVIQRLWDEECENGGYKSYYLSNKNEIFKKL
;
A
#
# COMPACT_ATOMS: atom_id res chain seq x y z
N MET A 1 16.75 -72.24 5.82
CA MET A 1 16.46 -71.09 4.96
C MET A 1 17.58 -71.00 3.93
N SER A 2 17.29 -70.97 2.62
CA SER A 2 18.34 -70.92 1.59
C SER A 2 19.05 -69.56 1.60
N ILE A 3 20.35 -69.54 1.29
CA ILE A 3 21.19 -68.32 1.26
C ILE A 3 20.58 -67.26 0.32
N GLU A 4 20.04 -67.69 -0.82
CA GLU A 4 19.28 -66.87 -1.79
C GLU A 4 18.14 -66.09 -1.13
N LEU A 5 17.37 -66.72 -0.23
CA LEU A 5 16.25 -66.07 0.45
C LEU A 5 16.73 -64.95 1.39
N ILE A 6 17.87 -65.15 2.06
CA ILE A 6 18.48 -64.17 2.98
C ILE A 6 18.97 -62.94 2.19
N ILE A 7 19.64 -63.17 1.05
CA ILE A 7 20.14 -62.10 0.18
C ILE A 7 18.98 -61.28 -0.40
N GLY A 8 17.92 -61.95 -0.86
CA GLY A 8 16.72 -61.28 -1.36
C GLY A 8 16.04 -60.41 -0.31
N LEU A 9 15.87 -60.93 0.91
CA LEU A 9 15.28 -60.16 2.03
C LEU A 9 16.15 -58.97 2.45
N ALA A 10 17.48 -59.13 2.47
CA ALA A 10 18.41 -58.05 2.77
C ALA A 10 18.35 -56.93 1.72
N SER A 11 18.27 -57.28 0.43
CA SER A 11 18.14 -56.31 -0.66
C SER A 11 16.85 -55.49 -0.54
N ILE A 12 15.70 -56.15 -0.30
CA ILE A 12 14.41 -55.48 -0.09
C ILE A 12 14.47 -54.54 1.12
N ALA A 13 15.09 -54.97 2.22
CA ALA A 13 15.23 -54.14 3.41
C ALA A 13 16.08 -52.89 3.14
N VAL A 14 17.20 -53.02 2.42
CA VAL A 14 18.07 -51.91 2.05
C VAL A 14 17.35 -50.92 1.12
N SER A 15 16.68 -51.41 0.06
CA SER A 15 15.91 -50.56 -0.84
C SER A 15 14.77 -49.82 -0.11
N SER A 16 14.10 -50.50 0.83
CA SER A 16 13.04 -49.90 1.63
C SER A 16 13.59 -48.81 2.56
N LEU A 17 14.74 -49.03 3.20
CA LEU A 17 15.42 -48.04 4.04
C LEU A 17 15.85 -46.80 3.25
N ILE A 18 16.38 -46.98 2.03
CA ILE A 18 16.74 -45.87 1.14
C ILE A 18 15.49 -45.07 0.75
N GLY A 19 14.39 -45.75 0.42
CA GLY A 19 13.12 -45.09 0.09
C GLY A 19 12.57 -44.26 1.26
N VAL A 20 12.57 -44.82 2.47
CA VAL A 20 12.14 -44.11 3.68
C VAL A 20 13.04 -42.92 3.98
N PHE A 21 14.36 -43.09 3.88
CA PHE A 21 15.32 -42.02 4.11
C PHE A 21 15.17 -40.89 3.08
N GLY A 22 15.03 -41.24 1.80
CA GLY A 22 14.72 -40.29 0.73
C GLY A 22 13.42 -39.52 0.99
N GLY A 23 12.35 -40.23 1.37
CA GLY A 23 11.07 -39.62 1.72
C GLY A 23 11.18 -38.63 2.89
N ILE A 24 11.93 -38.97 3.94
CA ILE A 24 12.17 -38.07 5.09
C ILE A 24 12.94 -36.82 4.66
N LEU A 25 13.99 -36.97 3.84
CA LEU A 25 14.75 -35.85 3.32
C LEU A 25 13.89 -34.93 2.46
N THR A 26 13.11 -35.47 1.52
CA THR A 26 12.21 -34.69 0.67
C THR A 26 11.15 -33.96 1.50
N TYR A 27 10.55 -34.62 2.49
CA TYR A 27 9.57 -34.00 3.38
C TYR A 27 10.17 -32.82 4.16
N ARG A 28 11.36 -33.00 4.75
CA ARG A 28 12.07 -31.95 5.48
C ARG A 28 12.46 -30.78 4.57
N PHE A 29 13.00 -31.08 3.39
CA PHE A 29 13.37 -30.06 2.41
C PHE A 29 12.15 -29.24 1.99
N ASN A 30 11.04 -29.90 1.63
CA ASN A 30 9.80 -29.22 1.22
C ASN A 30 9.24 -28.30 2.31
N ASN A 31 9.22 -28.76 3.56
CA ASN A 31 8.76 -27.93 4.69
C ASN A 31 9.68 -26.72 4.91
N ASN A 32 11.00 -26.91 4.87
CA ASN A 32 11.95 -25.81 4.99
C ASN A 32 11.80 -24.82 3.83
N SER A 33 11.64 -25.30 2.60
CA SER A 33 11.40 -24.47 1.42
C SER A 33 10.14 -23.61 1.55
N LYS A 34 9.04 -24.17 2.07
CA LYS A 34 7.81 -23.40 2.33
C LYS A 34 8.04 -22.29 3.36
N THR A 35 8.76 -22.59 4.44
CA THR A 35 9.10 -21.59 5.46
C THR A 35 9.97 -20.48 4.88
N HIS A 36 11.00 -20.83 4.10
CA HIS A 36 11.85 -19.85 3.44
C HIS A 36 11.06 -18.98 2.46
N PHE A 37 10.20 -19.58 1.65
CA PHE A 37 9.35 -18.85 0.72
C PHE A 37 8.45 -17.83 1.45
N ALA A 38 7.75 -18.26 2.50
CA ALA A 38 6.91 -17.36 3.30
C ALA A 38 7.72 -16.23 3.98
N GLN A 39 8.95 -16.50 4.42
CA GLN A 39 9.84 -15.48 4.98
C GLN A 39 10.28 -14.48 3.90
N THR A 40 10.64 -14.96 2.72
CA THR A 40 11.02 -14.09 1.60
C THR A 40 9.85 -13.21 1.15
N GLU A 41 8.65 -13.77 1.00
CA GLU A 41 7.45 -12.99 0.68
C GLU A 41 7.20 -11.90 1.72
N LYS A 42 7.36 -12.21 3.01
CA LYS A 42 7.23 -11.23 4.09
C LYS A 42 8.28 -10.12 3.98
N ILE A 43 9.54 -10.46 3.75
CA ILE A 43 10.64 -9.49 3.60
C ILE A 43 10.37 -8.54 2.43
N GLU A 44 9.92 -9.08 1.29
CA GLU A 44 9.58 -8.27 0.12
C GLU A 44 8.37 -7.36 0.38
N SER A 45 7.35 -7.87 1.10
CA SER A 45 6.21 -7.06 1.53
C SER A 45 6.64 -5.92 2.48
N ASP A 46 7.49 -6.21 3.47
CA ASP A 46 8.01 -5.22 4.41
C ASP A 46 8.88 -4.18 3.70
N ARG A 47 9.66 -4.60 2.69
CA ARG A 47 10.46 -3.71 1.84
C ARG A 47 9.58 -2.77 1.00
N MET A 48 8.57 -3.32 0.34
CA MET A 48 7.59 -2.53 -0.43
C MET A 48 6.89 -1.51 0.47
N MET A 49 6.43 -1.90 1.66
CA MET A 49 5.80 -0.99 2.62
C MET A 49 6.77 0.12 3.06
N LYS A 50 8.03 -0.22 3.34
CA LYS A 50 9.06 0.78 3.69
C LYS A 50 9.28 1.78 2.55
N GLU A 51 9.29 1.33 1.31
CA GLU A 51 9.44 2.18 0.12
C GLU A 51 8.24 3.12 -0.04
N LEU A 52 7.00 2.60 0.06
CA LEU A 52 5.77 3.41 0.04
C LEU A 52 5.75 4.46 1.16
N PHE A 53 6.10 4.07 2.39
CA PHE A 53 6.21 5.01 3.52
C PHE A 53 7.18 6.14 3.24
N LYS A 54 8.37 5.80 2.72
CA LYS A 54 9.42 6.78 2.44
C LYS A 54 8.97 7.73 1.34
N GLU A 55 8.35 7.20 0.28
CA GLU A 55 7.87 7.99 -0.85
C GLU A 55 6.77 8.96 -0.46
N PHE A 56 5.70 8.46 0.20
CA PHE A 56 4.58 9.30 0.60
C PHE A 56 4.97 10.34 1.65
N ASN A 57 5.73 9.96 2.68
CA ASN A 57 6.23 10.93 3.65
C ASN A 57 7.12 11.97 2.99
N GLY A 58 8.03 11.55 2.11
CA GLY A 58 8.91 12.47 1.39
C GLY A 58 8.17 13.45 0.48
N ARG A 59 7.03 13.05 -0.10
CA ARG A 59 6.15 13.94 -0.88
C ARG A 59 5.34 14.86 0.03
N TYR A 60 4.77 14.34 1.12
CA TYR A 60 4.08 15.16 2.11
C TYR A 60 4.99 16.23 2.72
N ASP A 61 6.24 15.92 3.05
CA ASP A 61 7.21 16.87 3.61
C ASP A 61 7.44 18.09 2.70
N LYS A 62 7.32 17.93 1.38
CA LYS A 62 7.47 19.03 0.41
C LYS A 62 6.28 20.00 0.41
N ILE A 63 5.10 19.50 0.79
CA ILE A 63 3.83 20.26 0.68
C ILE A 63 3.20 20.62 2.03
N ASN A 64 3.47 19.88 3.11
CA ASN A 64 2.71 19.91 4.37
C ASN A 64 2.53 21.33 4.95
N ASN A 65 3.61 22.11 5.05
CA ASN A 65 3.62 23.45 5.61
C ASN A 65 2.82 24.44 4.76
N LYS A 66 2.79 24.22 3.44
CA LYS A 66 2.05 25.09 2.51
C LYS A 66 0.59 24.66 2.46
N LEU A 67 0.33 23.36 2.43
CA LEU A 67 -1.00 22.76 2.52
C LEU A 67 -1.70 23.18 3.81
N ASP A 68 -1.02 23.17 4.95
CA ASP A 68 -1.58 23.63 6.23
C ASP A 68 -2.05 25.08 6.16
N LYS A 69 -1.23 25.98 5.56
CA LYS A 69 -1.60 27.39 5.34
C LYS A 69 -2.79 27.55 4.41
N ILE A 70 -2.94 26.70 3.40
CA ILE A 70 -4.10 26.70 2.50
C ILE A 70 -5.33 26.18 3.25
N SER A 71 -5.18 25.09 4.01
CA SER A 71 -6.31 24.46 4.71
C SER A 71 -6.97 25.38 5.75
N LYS A 72 -6.21 26.32 6.33
CA LYS A 72 -6.69 27.32 7.30
C LYS A 72 -7.20 28.61 6.65
N MET A 73 -7.23 28.67 5.33
CA MET A 73 -7.65 29.86 4.59
C MET A 73 -9.17 29.92 4.45
N SER A 74 -9.74 31.10 4.62
CA SER A 74 -11.13 31.35 4.25
C SER A 74 -11.29 31.51 2.74
N VAL A 75 -12.45 31.15 2.21
CA VAL A 75 -12.81 31.33 0.80
C VAL A 75 -12.55 32.76 0.31
N LYS A 76 -12.97 33.79 1.06
CA LYS A 76 -12.72 35.20 0.72
C LYS A 76 -11.23 35.50 0.52
N LYS A 77 -10.36 34.91 1.36
CA LYS A 77 -8.91 35.09 1.25
C LYS A 77 -8.32 34.30 0.09
N TRP A 78 -8.93 33.17 -0.30
CA TRP A 78 -8.57 32.42 -1.49
C TRP A 78 -8.89 33.19 -2.77
N GLU A 79 -10.11 33.72 -2.87
CA GLU A 79 -10.58 34.50 -4.02
C GLU A 79 -9.83 35.82 -4.20
N GLY A 80 -9.46 36.47 -3.10
CA GLY A 80 -8.69 37.72 -3.13
C GLY A 80 -7.19 37.55 -3.41
N GLN A 81 -6.71 36.34 -3.72
CA GLN A 81 -5.30 36.15 -4.06
C GLN A 81 -4.96 36.68 -5.45
N LYS A 82 -3.72 37.13 -5.61
CA LYS A 82 -3.13 37.31 -6.94
C LYS A 82 -3.10 35.98 -7.67
N GLU A 83 -3.39 36.01 -8.97
CA GLU A 83 -3.49 34.82 -9.82
C GLU A 83 -2.24 33.94 -9.75
N GLU A 84 -1.06 34.55 -9.81
CA GLU A 84 0.24 33.87 -9.65
C GLU A 84 0.35 33.02 -8.37
N LYS A 85 -0.21 33.50 -7.25
CA LYS A 85 -0.20 32.79 -5.96
C LYS A 85 -1.29 31.72 -5.93
N LYS A 86 -2.42 31.96 -6.59
CA LYS A 86 -3.51 31.01 -6.70
C LYS A 86 -3.08 29.78 -7.49
N VAL A 87 -2.41 29.96 -8.63
CA VAL A 87 -1.84 28.87 -9.45
C VAL A 87 -0.86 28.01 -8.64
N ILE A 88 0.08 28.62 -7.93
CA ILE A 88 1.06 27.87 -7.12
C ILE A 88 0.36 27.05 -6.03
N ARG A 89 -0.64 27.62 -5.35
CA ARG A 89 -1.37 26.93 -4.28
C ARG A 89 -2.31 25.87 -4.79
N TYR A 90 -2.90 26.10 -5.96
CA TYR A 90 -3.69 25.09 -6.66
C TYR A 90 -2.85 23.83 -6.88
N GLY A 91 -1.64 23.97 -7.43
CA GLY A 91 -0.72 22.84 -7.62
C GLY A 91 -0.42 22.06 -6.33
N ILE A 92 -0.28 22.77 -5.19
CA ILE A 92 -0.05 22.13 -3.88
C ILE A 92 -1.26 21.29 -3.44
N VAL A 93 -2.48 21.75 -3.71
CA VAL A 93 -3.70 21.00 -3.40
C VAL A 93 -3.87 19.81 -4.35
N MET A 94 -3.51 19.96 -5.63
CA MET A 94 -3.51 18.84 -6.58
C MET A 94 -2.49 17.76 -6.18
N ASP A 95 -1.28 18.16 -5.75
CA ASP A 95 -0.29 17.23 -5.22
C ASP A 95 -0.84 16.46 -4.01
N PHE A 96 -1.55 17.15 -3.11
CA PHE A 96 -2.24 16.52 -1.98
C PHE A 96 -3.28 15.49 -2.44
N PHE A 97 -4.15 15.83 -3.40
CA PHE A 97 -5.13 14.89 -3.94
C PHE A 97 -4.48 13.67 -4.60
N ASN A 98 -3.40 13.88 -5.36
CA ASN A 98 -2.65 12.79 -5.98
C ASN A 98 -2.06 11.84 -4.93
N ILE A 99 -1.43 12.38 -3.88
CA ILE A 99 -0.89 11.57 -2.80
C ILE A 99 -1.99 10.76 -2.12
N CYS A 100 -3.11 11.40 -1.75
CA CYS A 100 -4.27 10.75 -1.13
C CYS A 100 -4.82 9.60 -1.98
N ALA A 101 -4.93 9.82 -3.29
CA ALA A 101 -5.43 8.83 -4.24
C ALA A 101 -4.49 7.64 -4.40
N GLU A 102 -3.18 7.89 -4.47
CA GLU A 102 -2.18 6.83 -4.54
C GLU A 102 -2.12 6.01 -3.24
N GLU A 103 -2.20 6.65 -2.08
CA GLU A 103 -2.30 5.97 -0.79
C GLU A 103 -3.53 5.07 -0.73
N HIS A 104 -4.69 5.56 -1.17
CA HIS A 104 -5.91 4.75 -1.26
C HIS A 104 -5.76 3.58 -2.24
N PHE A 105 -5.15 3.81 -3.42
CA PHE A 105 -4.90 2.78 -4.40
C PHE A 105 -4.04 1.65 -3.81
N TRP A 106 -2.91 1.96 -3.19
CA TRP A 106 -2.04 0.95 -2.61
C TRP A 106 -2.65 0.24 -1.40
N HIS A 107 -3.54 0.90 -0.67
CA HIS A 107 -4.35 0.24 0.35
C HIS A 107 -5.30 -0.79 -0.27
N LYS A 108 -6.02 -0.41 -1.33
CA LYS A 108 -6.92 -1.32 -2.06
C LYS A 108 -6.20 -2.53 -2.65
N GLU A 109 -4.97 -2.34 -3.11
CA GLU A 109 -4.08 -3.42 -3.59
C GLU A 109 -3.48 -4.27 -2.44
N GLY A 110 -3.87 -4.03 -1.19
CA GLY A 110 -3.42 -4.80 -0.02
C GLY A 110 -1.96 -4.55 0.37
N ARG A 111 -1.31 -3.52 -0.20
CA ARG A 111 0.10 -3.19 0.10
C ARG A 111 0.24 -2.32 1.33
N ILE A 112 -0.80 -1.54 1.66
CA ILE A 112 -0.87 -0.74 2.89
C ILE A 112 -1.85 -1.43 3.84
N ASN A 113 -1.37 -1.82 5.03
CA ASN A 113 -2.23 -2.48 6.01
C ASN A 113 -3.32 -1.53 6.55
N GLY A 114 -4.41 -2.11 7.06
CA GLY A 114 -5.57 -1.33 7.51
C GLY A 114 -5.27 -0.35 8.66
N ASN A 115 -4.30 -0.64 9.53
CA ASN A 115 -3.96 0.25 10.66
C ASN A 115 -3.23 1.52 10.19
N ILE A 116 -2.30 1.36 9.24
CA ILE A 116 -1.59 2.48 8.61
C ILE A 116 -2.59 3.29 7.80
N TRP A 117 -3.37 2.62 6.95
CA TRP A 117 -4.40 3.28 6.14
C TRP A 117 -5.37 4.07 7.01
N GLY A 118 -5.91 3.48 8.08
CA GLY A 118 -6.84 4.19 8.97
C GLY A 118 -6.23 5.45 9.61
N SER A 119 -4.92 5.46 9.86
CA SER A 119 -4.22 6.65 10.37
C SER A 119 -4.06 7.72 9.29
N TRP A 120 -3.72 7.32 8.06
CA TRP A 120 -3.55 8.22 6.92
C TRP A 120 -4.88 8.80 6.45
N GLU A 121 -5.89 7.94 6.25
CA GLU A 121 -7.26 8.31 5.91
C GLU A 121 -7.81 9.33 6.90
N LYS A 122 -7.57 9.15 8.21
CA LYS A 122 -7.96 10.13 9.21
C LYS A 122 -7.29 11.49 8.96
N GLY A 123 -5.97 11.52 8.76
CA GLY A 123 -5.23 12.77 8.52
C GLY A 123 -5.69 13.50 7.24
N MET A 124 -5.93 12.74 6.17
CA MET A 124 -6.47 13.25 4.91
C MET A 124 -7.84 13.90 5.11
N ASN A 125 -8.74 13.20 5.80
CA ASN A 125 -10.09 13.68 6.08
C ASN A 125 -10.09 14.87 7.05
N ASP A 126 -9.17 14.93 8.02
CA ASP A 126 -9.03 16.08 8.91
C ASP A 126 -8.65 17.36 8.12
N ILE A 127 -7.75 17.25 7.13
CA ILE A 127 -7.36 18.36 6.25
C ILE A 127 -8.50 18.77 5.32
N TYR A 128 -9.19 17.80 4.73
CA TYR A 128 -10.31 18.04 3.83
C TYR A 128 -11.49 18.71 4.55
N ASN A 129 -11.91 18.16 5.69
CA ASN A 129 -13.10 18.61 6.40
C ASN A 129 -12.93 19.98 7.07
N ARG A 130 -11.69 20.37 7.42
CA ARG A 130 -11.44 21.70 8.01
C ARG A 130 -11.35 22.84 6.98
N SER A 131 -11.31 22.55 5.68
CA SER A 131 -11.04 23.56 4.65
C SER A 131 -12.10 23.57 3.55
N GLU A 132 -12.95 24.60 3.56
CA GLU A 132 -13.91 24.83 2.48
C GLU A 132 -13.22 25.07 1.13
N VAL A 133 -12.03 25.69 1.13
CA VAL A 133 -11.22 25.90 -0.08
C VAL A 133 -10.84 24.56 -0.71
N ILE A 134 -10.32 23.62 0.08
CA ILE A 134 -9.90 22.30 -0.43
C ILE A 134 -11.13 21.51 -0.91
N GLN A 135 -12.26 21.59 -0.19
CA GLN A 135 -13.50 20.93 -0.61
C GLN A 135 -13.98 21.42 -1.98
N ARG A 136 -14.01 22.75 -2.18
CA ARG A 136 -14.39 23.34 -3.47
C ARG A 136 -13.45 22.92 -4.61
N LEU A 137 -12.14 22.92 -4.36
CA LEU A 137 -11.17 22.47 -5.35
C LEU A 137 -11.32 20.98 -5.70
N TRP A 138 -11.68 20.13 -4.73
CA TRP A 138 -11.96 18.72 -5.01
C TRP A 138 -13.24 18.55 -5.84
N ASP A 139 -14.29 19.30 -5.51
CA ASP A 139 -15.53 19.27 -6.27
C ASP A 139 -15.31 19.73 -7.72
N GLU A 140 -14.56 20.82 -7.92
CA GLU A 140 -14.13 21.34 -9.24
C GLU A 140 -13.33 20.28 -10.02
N GLU A 141 -12.31 19.67 -9.40
CA GLU A 141 -11.48 18.64 -10.03
C GLU A 141 -12.29 17.37 -10.37
N CYS A 142 -13.34 17.06 -9.59
CA CYS A 142 -14.20 15.92 -9.83
C CYS A 142 -15.28 16.15 -10.88
N GLU A 143 -15.48 17.39 -11.34
CA GLU A 143 -16.46 17.70 -12.38
C GLU A 143 -16.20 16.88 -13.64
N ASN A 144 -17.28 16.55 -14.36
CA ASN A 144 -17.22 15.79 -15.61
C ASN A 144 -16.47 14.43 -15.50
N GLY A 145 -16.37 13.87 -14.30
CA GLY A 145 -15.72 12.59 -14.05
C GLY A 145 -14.20 12.67 -13.84
N GLY A 146 -13.64 13.85 -13.52
CA GLY A 146 -12.21 14.02 -13.29
C GLY A 146 -11.63 13.16 -12.15
N TYR A 147 -12.46 12.70 -11.20
CA TYR A 147 -12.06 11.74 -10.16
C TYR A 147 -11.46 10.43 -10.72
N LYS A 148 -11.75 10.07 -11.99
CA LYS A 148 -11.16 8.89 -12.65
C LYS A 148 -9.65 9.01 -12.86
N SER A 149 -9.13 10.23 -12.94
CA SER A 149 -7.68 10.50 -12.98
C SER A 149 -6.96 10.14 -11.67
N TYR A 150 -7.73 9.89 -10.60
CA TYR A 150 -7.25 9.56 -9.27
C TYR A 150 -7.45 8.08 -8.92
N TYR A 151 -7.57 7.20 -9.91
CA TYR A 151 -7.79 5.76 -9.71
C TYR A 151 -9.08 5.43 -8.93
N LEU A 152 -10.06 6.33 -8.92
CA LEU A 152 -11.33 6.18 -8.21
C LEU A 152 -12.47 5.78 -9.15
N SER A 153 -13.38 4.95 -8.64
CA SER A 153 -14.67 4.65 -9.27
C SER A 153 -15.78 5.62 -8.84
N ASN A 154 -15.62 6.25 -7.67
CA ASN A 154 -16.51 7.24 -7.09
C ASN A 154 -15.72 8.34 -6.36
N LYS A 155 -16.11 9.61 -6.52
CA LYS A 155 -15.41 10.75 -5.91
C LYS A 155 -15.37 10.76 -4.36
N ASN A 156 -16.24 9.98 -3.71
CA ASN A 156 -16.34 9.89 -2.25
C ASN A 156 -15.49 8.74 -1.66
N GLU A 157 -14.65 8.07 -2.46
CA GLU A 157 -13.81 6.96 -1.97
C GLU A 157 -12.72 7.43 -1.00
N ILE A 158 -12.10 8.59 -1.25
CA ILE A 158 -10.95 9.06 -0.45
C ILE A 158 -11.28 10.17 0.55
N PHE A 159 -12.30 10.98 0.28
CA PHE A 159 -12.75 12.06 1.15
C PHE A 159 -14.20 11.84 1.57
N LYS A 160 -14.40 11.75 2.88
CA LYS A 160 -15.70 11.57 3.54
C LYS A 160 -16.05 12.88 4.22
N LYS A 161 -17.04 13.57 3.67
CA LYS A 161 -17.57 14.79 4.26
C LYS A 161 -18.28 14.44 5.57
N LEU A 162 -17.84 15.06 6.66
CA LEU A 162 -18.46 14.95 7.98
C LEU A 162 -19.64 15.92 8.13
#